data_AF-A0A7J9MK47-F1
#
_entry.id   AF-A0A7J9MK47-F1
#
_cell.length_a   1.000
_cell.length_b   1.000
_cell.length_c   1.000
_cell.angle_alpha   90.00
_cell.angle_beta   90.00
_cell.angle_gamma   90.00
#
_symmetry.space_group_name_H-M   'P 1'
#
loop_
_entity.id
_entity.type
_entity.pdbx_description
1 polymer ?
#
loop_
_entity_poly.entity_id
_entity_poly.type
_entity_poly.pdbx_seq_one_letter_code
_entity_poly.pdbx_strand_id
1 'polypeptide(L)'
;MIIDFIADYYQSIEKYPVLSQVQPGYLAKLLPKSAPNIPEPIETILHDIQQYIIPGMTHWQCPNYFVYFPSSGTIVGFLGEVLSTNFNVLGFNWVSSLAMNELEFVTIDWLGQMLGLPQSFLFFGTGGGVIQGTTFSDQTHCALLNGVKVAGLESKLIPFFLCVTIGTTSTTTVDLIRSLSEVTKGYGILIHVDAAYAGSACIGPEYQHFIDGIENVNSFSLNAYKWFFTTLDCCCLWVKDPGTLTKSLSTRVELLTNNASDLKQVVDYKDWQITLNKRFRSMKLWLVFRSNVVCNLRNFLRSHVKMAKIFQLVESNIIYEVVLPRNIAMVCFRVFPTTLEKELNGCNIESGNIEAKLIDQEYANDFN
;
A
#
# COMPACT_ATOMS: atom_id res chain seq x y z
N MET A 1 -13.39 -9.54 25.83
CA MET A 1 -14.59 -9.42 24.97
C MET A 1 -14.26 -8.99 23.55
N ILE A 2 -13.84 -7.74 23.27
CA ILE A 2 -13.57 -7.31 21.87
C ILE A 2 -12.40 -8.11 21.25
N ILE A 3 -11.34 -8.36 22.00
CA ILE A 3 -10.20 -9.16 21.52
C ILE A 3 -10.64 -10.59 21.20
N ASP A 4 -11.46 -11.19 22.05
CA ASP A 4 -12.00 -12.54 21.84
C ASP A 4 -12.91 -12.58 20.60
N PHE A 5 -13.77 -11.58 20.43
CA PHE A 5 -14.62 -11.42 19.24
C PHE A 5 -13.80 -11.36 17.94
N ILE A 6 -12.70 -10.59 17.94
CA ILE A 6 -11.80 -10.50 16.77
C ILE A 6 -11.10 -11.84 16.54
N ALA A 7 -10.65 -12.52 17.60
CA ALA A 7 -10.02 -13.84 17.48
C ALA A 7 -10.99 -14.87 16.89
N ASP A 8 -12.23 -14.91 17.36
CA ASP A 8 -13.29 -15.79 16.84
C ASP A 8 -13.62 -15.47 15.38
N TYR A 9 -13.62 -14.19 15.00
CA TYR A 9 -13.77 -13.78 13.61
C TYR A 9 -12.65 -14.35 12.72
N TYR A 10 -11.38 -14.22 13.11
CA TYR A 10 -10.27 -14.79 12.32
C TYR A 10 -10.30 -16.31 12.26
N GLN A 11 -10.73 -16.99 13.34
CA GLN A 11 -10.89 -18.45 13.35
C GLN A 11 -12.02 -18.93 12.43
N SER A 12 -13.03 -18.09 12.19
CA SER A 12 -14.22 -18.43 11.42
C SER A 12 -14.30 -17.75 10.06
N ILE A 13 -13.27 -16.98 9.66
CA ILE A 13 -13.34 -16.10 8.49
C ILE A 13 -13.65 -16.85 7.19
N GLU A 14 -13.15 -18.07 7.04
CA GLU A 14 -13.40 -18.94 5.87
C GLU A 14 -14.86 -19.40 5.73
N LYS A 15 -15.66 -19.29 6.79
CA LYS A 15 -17.09 -19.62 6.76
C LYS A 15 -17.92 -18.55 6.07
N TYR A 16 -17.41 -17.31 5.97
CA TYR A 16 -18.09 -16.21 5.30
C TYR A 16 -17.76 -16.21 3.81
N PRO A 17 -18.72 -15.84 2.94
CA PRO A 17 -18.41 -15.61 1.52
C PRO A 17 -17.39 -14.48 1.39
N VAL A 18 -16.38 -14.65 0.53
CA VAL A 18 -15.30 -13.66 0.39
C VAL A 18 -15.83 -12.28 0.00
N LEU A 19 -16.73 -12.25 -0.99
CA LEU A 19 -17.42 -11.05 -1.45
C LEU A 19 -18.80 -10.97 -0.78
N SER A 20 -19.10 -9.79 -0.26
CA SER A 20 -20.41 -9.46 0.30
C SER A 20 -21.53 -9.64 -0.73
N GLN A 21 -22.70 -10.11 -0.29
CA GLN A 21 -23.87 -10.38 -1.13
C GLN A 21 -25.01 -9.36 -0.90
N VAL A 22 -24.72 -8.25 -0.23
CA VAL A 22 -25.70 -7.21 0.10
C VAL A 22 -25.85 -6.18 -1.01
N GLN A 23 -27.02 -5.55 -1.07
CA GLN A 23 -27.34 -4.52 -2.05
C GLN A 23 -27.04 -3.11 -1.53
N PRO A 24 -26.75 -2.12 -2.42
CA PRO A 24 -26.54 -0.73 -2.01
C PRO A 24 -27.67 -0.20 -1.11
N GLY A 25 -27.29 0.43 0.01
CA GLY A 25 -28.23 0.99 0.98
C GLY A 25 -28.87 -0.01 1.96
N TYR A 26 -28.46 -1.29 1.98
CA TYR A 26 -29.01 -2.29 2.92
C TYR A 26 -28.89 -1.84 4.40
N LEU A 27 -27.73 -1.31 4.79
CA LEU A 27 -27.42 -1.02 6.20
C LEU A 27 -28.31 0.08 6.78
N ALA A 28 -28.62 1.11 5.98
CA ALA A 28 -29.50 2.21 6.41
C ALA A 28 -30.95 1.76 6.69
N LYS A 29 -31.36 0.60 6.15
CA LYS A 29 -32.68 0.00 6.42
C LYS A 29 -32.69 -0.80 7.73
N LEU A 30 -31.51 -1.19 8.24
CA LEU A 30 -31.35 -2.03 9.43
C LEU A 30 -31.01 -1.19 10.67
N LEU A 31 -30.34 -0.06 10.50
CA LEU A 31 -29.96 0.83 11.59
C LEU A 31 -31.02 1.90 11.91
N PRO A 32 -31.03 2.44 13.15
CA PRO A 32 -31.86 3.59 13.50
C PRO A 32 -31.59 4.81 12.61
N LYS A 33 -32.62 5.62 12.36
CA LYS A 33 -32.51 6.83 11.51
C LYS A 33 -31.66 7.94 12.11
N SER A 34 -31.37 7.90 13.39
CA SER A 34 -30.59 8.89 14.13
C SER A 34 -29.74 8.22 15.19
N ALA A 35 -28.65 8.87 15.58
CA ALA A 35 -27.80 8.42 16.69
C ALA A 35 -28.61 8.32 18.00
N PRO A 36 -28.28 7.36 18.88
CA PRO A 36 -28.97 7.20 20.16
C PRO A 36 -28.63 8.35 21.10
N ASN A 37 -29.61 8.80 21.90
CA ASN A 37 -29.42 9.81 22.94
C ASN A 37 -28.93 9.23 24.28
N ILE A 38 -28.97 7.90 24.40
CA ILE A 38 -28.64 7.15 25.62
C ILE A 38 -27.59 6.10 25.22
N PRO A 39 -26.53 5.90 26.02
CA PRO A 39 -25.51 4.90 25.71
C PRO A 39 -26.09 3.48 25.68
N GLU A 40 -25.63 2.68 24.73
CA GLU A 40 -25.97 1.27 24.60
C GLU A 40 -24.85 0.39 25.15
N PRO A 41 -25.16 -0.79 25.72
CA PRO A 41 -24.15 -1.75 26.13
C PRO A 41 -23.28 -2.21 24.95
N ILE A 42 -21.99 -2.43 25.21
CA ILE A 42 -21.03 -2.87 24.18
C ILE A 42 -21.40 -4.25 23.62
N GLU A 43 -22.08 -5.09 24.40
CA GLU A 43 -22.61 -6.39 23.99
C GLU A 43 -23.66 -6.25 22.87
N THR A 44 -24.55 -5.25 22.98
CA THR A 44 -25.54 -4.93 21.94
C THR A 44 -24.83 -4.46 20.67
N ILE A 45 -23.82 -3.60 20.79
CA ILE A 45 -23.06 -3.09 19.64
C ILE A 45 -22.31 -4.23 18.94
N LEU A 46 -21.69 -5.15 19.70
CA LEU A 46 -21.02 -6.33 19.11
C LEU A 46 -22.00 -7.29 18.45
N HIS A 47 -23.22 -7.43 19.00
CA HIS A 47 -24.29 -8.19 18.37
C HIS A 47 -24.67 -7.58 17.02
N ASP A 48 -24.85 -6.27 16.94
CA ASP A 48 -25.15 -5.55 15.70
C ASP A 48 -24.00 -5.63 14.68
N ILE A 49 -22.74 -5.60 15.13
CA ILE A 49 -21.59 -5.83 14.25
C ILE A 49 -21.67 -7.23 13.63
N GLN A 50 -21.95 -8.25 14.44
CA GLN A 50 -22.09 -9.63 13.95
C GLN A 50 -23.26 -9.79 12.98
N GLN A 51 -24.39 -9.14 13.28
CA GLN A 51 -25.64 -9.33 12.53
C GLN A 51 -25.73 -8.48 11.27
N TYR A 52 -25.23 -7.25 11.31
CA TYR A 52 -25.47 -6.26 10.25
C TYR A 52 -24.20 -5.81 9.53
N ILE A 53 -23.04 -5.78 10.21
CA ILE A 53 -21.80 -5.26 9.61
C ILE A 53 -21.02 -6.38 8.93
N ILE A 54 -20.72 -7.47 9.63
CA ILE A 54 -19.92 -8.60 9.12
C ILE A 54 -20.49 -9.15 7.79
N PRO A 55 -21.80 -9.41 7.63
CA PRO A 55 -22.36 -9.90 6.37
C PRO A 55 -22.20 -8.94 5.19
N GLY A 56 -22.00 -7.65 5.47
CA GLY A 56 -21.79 -6.62 4.48
C GLY A 56 -20.34 -6.39 4.10
N MET A 57 -19.38 -6.99 4.80
CA MET A 57 -17.95 -6.80 4.53
C MET A 57 -17.48 -7.67 3.38
N THR A 58 -16.54 -7.15 2.60
CA THR A 58 -15.63 -8.02 1.82
C THR A 58 -14.51 -8.48 2.75
N HIS A 59 -14.28 -9.78 2.82
CA HIS A 59 -13.36 -10.37 3.80
C HIS A 59 -11.92 -10.42 3.27
N TRP A 60 -11.23 -9.27 3.30
CA TRP A 60 -9.85 -9.11 2.80
C TRP A 60 -8.80 -10.02 3.44
N GLN A 61 -9.05 -10.52 4.64
CA GLN A 61 -8.14 -11.45 5.34
C GLN A 61 -8.51 -12.93 5.12
N CYS A 62 -9.55 -13.21 4.33
CA CYS A 62 -9.92 -14.59 4.01
C CYS A 62 -8.83 -15.22 3.13
N PRO A 63 -8.39 -16.46 3.41
CA PRO A 63 -7.39 -17.17 2.60
C PRO A 63 -7.79 -17.37 1.13
N ASN A 64 -9.08 -17.29 0.82
CA ASN A 64 -9.62 -17.37 -0.54
C ASN A 64 -9.78 -16.00 -1.23
N TYR A 65 -9.27 -14.92 -0.63
CA TYR A 65 -9.27 -13.59 -1.22
C TYR A 65 -8.07 -13.43 -2.18
N PHE A 66 -8.35 -13.42 -3.48
CA PHE A 66 -7.35 -13.27 -4.55
C PHE A 66 -7.56 -12.04 -5.43
N VAL A 67 -8.35 -11.07 -4.95
CA VAL A 67 -8.65 -9.82 -5.69
C VAL A 67 -7.64 -8.74 -5.32
N TYR A 68 -7.25 -7.89 -6.28
CA TYR A 68 -6.25 -6.83 -6.10
C TYR A 68 -4.92 -7.35 -5.51
N PHE A 69 -4.24 -6.51 -4.72
CA PHE A 69 -3.12 -6.93 -3.88
C PHE A 69 -3.61 -7.21 -2.46
N PRO A 70 -3.03 -8.20 -1.77
CA PRO A 70 -3.39 -8.48 -0.39
C PRO A 70 -3.08 -7.26 0.50
N SER A 71 -3.92 -7.04 1.50
CA SER A 71 -3.61 -6.16 2.64
C SER A 71 -3.11 -7.05 3.77
N SER A 72 -1.81 -7.33 3.78
CA SER A 72 -1.24 -8.38 4.64
C SER A 72 -1.08 -7.87 6.07
N GLY A 73 -2.06 -8.13 6.94
CA GLY A 73 -1.98 -7.88 8.37
C GLY A 73 -1.29 -9.03 9.13
N THR A 74 -0.69 -8.72 10.28
CA THR A 74 -0.25 -9.74 11.24
C THR A 74 -0.77 -9.42 12.63
N ILE A 75 -0.82 -10.43 13.50
CA ILE A 75 -1.14 -10.25 14.93
C ILE A 75 -0.21 -9.21 15.55
N VAL A 76 1.08 -9.23 15.21
CA VAL A 76 2.06 -8.25 15.71
C VAL A 76 1.75 -6.84 15.21
N GLY A 77 1.45 -6.68 13.91
CA GLY A 77 1.03 -5.40 13.35
C GLY A 77 -0.23 -4.86 14.03
N PHE A 78 -1.20 -5.74 14.29
CA PHE A 78 -2.42 -5.43 15.03
C PHE A 78 -2.12 -4.96 16.47
N LEU A 79 -1.27 -5.67 17.21
CA LEU A 79 -0.86 -5.25 18.56
C LEU A 79 -0.17 -3.88 18.55
N GLY A 80 0.62 -3.58 17.51
CA GLY A 80 1.20 -2.26 17.33
C GLY A 80 0.17 -1.18 17.04
N GLU A 81 -0.89 -1.48 16.29
CA GLU A 81 -2.01 -0.56 16.08
C GLU A 81 -2.80 -0.33 17.38
N VAL A 82 -3.00 -1.38 18.18
CA VAL A 82 -3.61 -1.27 19.52
C VAL A 82 -2.78 -0.33 20.39
N LEU A 83 -1.46 -0.51 20.46
CA LEU A 83 -0.57 0.37 21.22
C LEU A 83 -0.60 1.81 20.71
N SER A 84 -0.47 2.01 19.39
CA SER A 84 -0.52 3.33 18.76
C SER A 84 -1.84 4.04 19.08
N THR A 85 -2.97 3.33 18.99
CA THR A 85 -4.30 3.90 19.23
C THR A 85 -4.53 4.21 20.70
N ASN A 86 -4.04 3.36 21.61
CA ASN A 86 -4.20 3.59 23.06
C ASN A 86 -3.31 4.73 23.58
N PHE A 87 -2.10 4.90 23.04
CA PHE A 87 -1.29 6.05 23.38
C PHE A 87 -1.86 7.36 22.84
N ASN A 88 -2.56 7.31 21.69
CA ASN A 88 -3.30 8.43 21.10
C ASN A 88 -2.49 9.75 21.04
N VAL A 89 -1.19 9.66 20.79
CA VAL A 89 -0.30 10.81 20.68
C VAL A 89 -0.40 11.43 19.29
N LEU A 90 -0.21 12.75 19.22
CA LEU A 90 -0.15 13.51 17.98
C LEU A 90 1.30 13.93 17.74
N GLY A 91 1.89 13.51 16.62
CA GLY A 91 3.28 13.81 16.28
C GLY A 91 3.42 14.73 15.07
N PHE A 92 2.99 15.99 15.21
CA PHE A 92 3.13 16.99 14.14
C PHE A 92 4.52 17.64 14.12
N ASN A 93 5.10 17.93 15.29
CA ASN A 93 6.47 18.39 15.43
C ASN A 93 7.22 17.54 16.47
N TRP A 94 8.54 17.66 16.54
CA TRP A 94 9.33 16.83 17.45
C TRP A 94 8.93 16.94 18.93
N VAL A 95 8.63 18.15 19.40
CA VAL A 95 8.24 18.39 20.80
C VAL A 95 6.87 17.78 21.14
N SER A 96 5.94 17.68 20.17
CA SER A 96 4.61 17.10 20.39
C SER A 96 4.63 15.62 20.79
N SER A 97 5.61 14.86 20.30
CA SER A 97 5.88 13.50 20.76
C SER A 97 7.26 13.03 20.32
N LEU A 98 8.24 13.18 21.23
CA LEU A 98 9.65 12.85 21.01
C LEU A 98 9.83 11.40 20.57
N ALA A 99 9.29 10.46 21.35
CA ALA A 99 9.44 9.03 21.08
C ALA A 99 8.80 8.60 19.76
N MET A 100 7.67 9.21 19.38
CA MET A 100 7.01 8.91 18.11
C MET A 100 7.88 9.31 16.92
N ASN A 101 8.46 10.51 16.99
CA ASN A 101 9.28 11.05 15.92
C ASN A 101 10.59 10.26 15.76
N GLU A 102 11.31 10.06 16.87
CA GLU A 102 12.58 9.31 16.89
C GLU A 102 12.38 7.84 16.48
N LEU A 103 11.28 7.20 16.90
CA LEU A 103 11.02 5.81 16.50
C LEU A 103 10.71 5.71 15.00
N GLU A 104 10.03 6.70 14.41
CA GLU A 104 9.81 6.73 12.97
C GLU A 104 11.12 6.89 12.19
N PHE A 105 12.00 7.80 12.64
CA PHE A 105 13.34 7.97 12.09
C PHE A 105 14.09 6.63 12.06
N VAL A 106 14.15 5.92 13.19
CA VAL A 106 14.88 4.65 13.29
C VAL A 106 14.25 3.58 12.40
N THR A 107 12.92 3.48 12.44
CA THR A 107 12.19 2.41 11.73
C THR A 107 12.26 2.58 10.22
N ILE A 108 12.16 3.81 9.72
CA ILE A 108 12.20 4.07 8.28
C ILE A 108 13.61 3.89 7.70
N ASP A 109 14.66 4.21 8.48
CA ASP A 109 16.05 3.94 8.10
C ASP A 109 16.34 2.44 8.11
N TRP A 110 15.86 1.69 9.10
CA TRP A 110 15.98 0.22 9.10
C TRP A 110 15.34 -0.40 7.87
N LEU A 111 14.13 0.04 7.50
CA LEU A 111 13.47 -0.45 6.29
C LEU A 111 14.24 -0.06 5.02
N GLY A 112 14.73 1.18 4.92
CA GLY A 112 15.56 1.62 3.80
C GLY A 112 16.83 0.78 3.64
N GLN A 113 17.49 0.44 4.75
CA GLN A 113 18.66 -0.45 4.75
C GLN A 113 18.29 -1.89 4.33
N MET A 114 17.17 -2.44 4.81
CA MET A 114 16.70 -3.76 4.40
C MET A 114 16.40 -3.83 2.89
N LEU A 115 15.88 -2.73 2.34
CA LEU A 115 15.60 -2.56 0.91
C LEU A 115 16.86 -2.29 0.08
N GLY A 116 18.03 -2.09 0.69
CA GLY A 116 19.26 -1.76 -0.04
C GLY A 116 19.26 -0.35 -0.63
N LEU A 117 18.46 0.58 -0.08
CA LEU A 117 18.46 1.96 -0.55
C LEU A 117 19.83 2.63 -0.28
N PRO A 118 20.34 3.43 -1.22
CA PRO A 118 21.56 4.22 -1.01
C PRO A 118 21.44 5.14 0.21
N GLN A 119 22.58 5.42 0.87
CA GLN A 119 22.63 6.33 2.03
C GLN A 119 22.01 7.71 1.74
N SER A 120 22.02 8.17 0.49
CA SER A 120 21.37 9.42 0.08
C SER A 120 19.86 9.46 0.33
N PHE A 121 19.19 8.32 0.58
CA PHE A 121 17.77 8.25 0.95
C PHE A 121 17.54 8.14 2.45
N LEU A 122 18.58 7.86 3.24
CA LEU A 122 18.49 7.59 4.67
C LEU A 122 18.77 8.88 5.43
N PHE A 123 18.22 9.00 6.63
CA PHE A 123 18.47 10.14 7.49
C PHE A 123 19.94 10.25 7.92
N PHE A 124 20.67 9.13 8.02
CA PHE A 124 22.11 9.15 8.28
C PHE A 124 22.94 9.75 7.11
N GLY A 125 22.35 9.88 5.92
CA GLY A 125 22.96 10.52 4.76
C GLY A 125 22.41 11.93 4.53
N THR A 126 21.96 12.19 3.30
CA THR A 126 21.39 13.49 2.90
C THR A 126 19.87 13.49 2.83
N GLY A 127 19.27 12.30 2.87
CA GLY A 127 17.85 12.07 2.61
C GLY A 127 17.05 11.90 3.89
N GLY A 128 15.95 11.17 3.75
CA GLY A 128 15.15 10.70 4.87
C GLY A 128 13.84 10.11 4.38
N GLY A 129 13.03 9.62 5.32
CA GLY A 129 11.75 9.03 5.00
C GLY A 129 10.64 9.35 5.99
N VAL A 130 9.41 9.11 5.56
CA VAL A 130 8.19 9.36 6.34
C VAL A 130 7.18 8.24 6.11
N ILE A 131 6.45 7.87 7.17
CA ILE A 131 5.34 6.91 7.12
C ILE A 131 4.01 7.69 7.02
N GLN A 132 3.45 7.71 5.83
CA GLN A 132 2.19 8.36 5.48
C GLN A 132 0.99 7.43 5.69
N GLY A 133 -0.18 8.06 5.80
CA GLY A 133 -1.44 7.35 6.06
C GLY A 133 -2.33 7.13 4.83
N THR A 134 -1.93 7.67 3.70
CA THR A 134 -2.66 7.59 2.44
C THR A 134 -1.80 6.94 1.37
N THR A 135 -2.46 6.43 0.34
CA THR A 135 -1.81 5.63 -0.71
C THR A 135 -1.24 6.51 -1.82
N PHE A 136 -0.65 5.86 -2.82
CA PHE A 136 0.07 6.34 -4.00
C PHE A 136 -0.24 7.75 -4.53
N SER A 137 -1.50 8.22 -4.54
CA SER A 137 -1.84 9.57 -5.05
C SER A 137 -1.12 10.67 -4.26
N ASP A 138 -1.08 10.56 -2.94
CA ASP A 138 -0.50 11.59 -2.07
C ASP A 138 1.01 11.46 -2.00
N GLN A 139 1.54 10.24 -2.11
CA GLN A 139 2.99 10.00 -2.24
C GLN A 139 3.53 10.55 -3.55
N THR A 140 2.82 10.32 -4.65
CA THR A 140 3.13 10.91 -5.96
C THR A 140 2.94 12.41 -5.93
N HIS A 141 1.90 12.93 -5.26
CA HIS A 141 1.71 14.38 -5.08
C HIS A 141 2.86 15.00 -4.26
N CYS A 142 3.26 14.41 -3.13
CA CYS A 142 4.42 14.84 -2.36
C CYS A 142 5.72 14.74 -3.19
N ALA A 143 5.86 13.70 -4.01
CA ALA A 143 6.98 13.55 -4.94
C ALA A 143 6.94 14.55 -6.11
N LEU A 144 5.76 14.97 -6.57
CA LEU A 144 5.57 16.00 -7.58
C LEU A 144 5.90 17.39 -7.02
N LEU A 145 5.53 17.65 -5.76
CA LEU A 145 5.89 18.89 -5.05
C LEU A 145 7.40 19.01 -4.79
N ASN A 146 8.18 17.94 -5.01
CA ASN A 146 9.64 17.96 -4.93
C ASN A 146 10.34 18.61 -6.12
N GLY A 147 9.63 19.18 -7.10
CA GLY A 147 10.31 19.99 -8.11
C GLY A 147 9.43 20.60 -9.18
N VAL A 148 9.57 21.92 -9.28
CA VAL A 148 9.27 22.69 -10.47
C VAL A 148 10.59 23.35 -10.89
N LYS A 149 11.23 22.81 -11.93
CA LYS A 149 12.29 23.51 -12.68
C LYS A 149 12.03 23.37 -14.18
N VAL A 150 12.21 24.48 -14.87
CA VAL A 150 11.82 24.68 -16.27
C VAL A 150 12.98 24.31 -17.19
N ALA A 151 12.78 23.36 -18.10
CA ALA A 151 13.66 23.15 -19.26
C ALA A 151 12.82 22.82 -20.51
N GLY A 152 12.81 23.73 -21.47
CA GLY A 152 12.03 23.62 -22.70
C GLY A 152 12.72 22.80 -23.77
N LEU A 153 11.92 22.07 -24.55
CA LEU A 153 12.30 21.46 -25.83
C LEU A 153 11.11 21.53 -26.77
N GLU A 154 11.32 22.26 -27.88
CA GLU A 154 10.59 22.42 -29.17
C GLU A 154 9.05 22.29 -29.22
N SER A 155 8.43 21.46 -28.40
CA SER A 155 7.06 21.55 -27.93
C SER A 155 6.90 22.63 -26.83
N LYS A 156 5.73 23.28 -26.75
CA LYS A 156 5.39 24.25 -25.69
C LYS A 156 5.27 23.63 -24.28
N LEU A 157 5.68 22.38 -24.08
CA LEU A 157 5.54 21.64 -22.84
C LEU A 157 6.93 21.36 -22.24
N ILE A 158 7.01 21.39 -20.91
CA ILE A 158 8.22 21.14 -20.15
C ILE A 158 8.03 19.83 -19.38
N PRO A 159 8.75 18.75 -19.71
CA PRO A 159 8.72 17.53 -18.91
C PRO A 159 9.46 17.80 -17.59
N PHE A 160 8.80 17.53 -16.46
CA PHE A 160 9.37 17.81 -15.13
C PHE A 160 9.29 16.63 -14.16
N PHE A 161 8.49 15.60 -14.46
CA PHE A 161 8.29 14.45 -13.59
C PHE A 161 8.10 13.15 -14.38
N LEU A 162 8.66 12.06 -13.86
CA LEU A 162 8.52 10.70 -14.33
C LEU A 162 8.21 9.79 -13.14
N CYS A 163 7.11 9.05 -13.22
CA CYS A 163 6.82 7.94 -12.31
C CYS A 163 7.31 6.63 -12.94
N VAL A 164 8.14 5.91 -12.22
CA VAL A 164 8.66 4.59 -12.60
C VAL A 164 8.01 3.57 -11.68
N THR A 165 7.34 2.56 -12.22
CA THR A 165 6.57 1.61 -11.41
C THR A 165 7.27 0.25 -11.33
N ILE A 166 7.50 -0.21 -10.10
CA ILE A 166 8.00 -1.53 -9.77
C ILE A 166 6.81 -2.36 -9.26
N GLY A 167 6.25 -3.16 -10.17
CA GLY A 167 5.08 -3.99 -9.91
C GLY A 167 3.78 -3.23 -10.12
N THR A 168 3.43 -2.98 -11.39
CA THR A 168 2.15 -2.37 -11.78
C THR A 168 0.95 -3.14 -11.24
N THR A 169 -0.15 -2.43 -10.96
CA THR A 169 -1.34 -3.03 -10.35
C THR A 169 -1.96 -4.13 -11.18
N SER A 170 -2.03 -3.95 -12.50
CA SER A 170 -2.74 -4.89 -13.38
C SER A 170 -2.00 -6.21 -13.56
N THR A 171 -0.67 -6.16 -13.69
CA THR A 171 0.12 -7.30 -14.18
C THR A 171 1.46 -7.48 -13.49
N THR A 172 1.80 -6.64 -12.51
CA THR A 172 3.08 -6.62 -11.81
C THR A 172 4.29 -6.47 -12.73
N THR A 173 4.14 -5.76 -13.85
CA THR A 173 5.28 -5.38 -14.70
C THR A 173 6.22 -4.43 -13.95
N VAL A 174 7.49 -4.47 -14.31
CA VAL A 174 8.56 -3.72 -13.65
C VAL A 174 9.24 -2.83 -14.70
N ASP A 175 9.19 -1.53 -14.49
CA ASP A 175 9.91 -0.57 -15.31
C ASP A 175 11.42 -0.60 -15.02
N LEU A 176 12.24 -0.37 -16.04
CA LEU A 176 13.70 -0.40 -15.92
C LEU A 176 14.24 0.97 -15.48
N ILE A 177 14.45 1.14 -14.17
CA ILE A 177 14.92 2.41 -13.57
C ILE A 177 16.20 2.90 -14.25
N ARG A 178 17.23 2.06 -14.38
CA ARG A 178 18.51 2.44 -14.99
C ARG A 178 18.32 3.02 -16.40
N SER A 179 17.64 2.30 -17.29
CA SER A 179 17.38 2.75 -18.67
C SER A 179 16.56 4.05 -18.72
N LEU A 180 15.50 4.15 -17.91
CA LEU A 180 14.67 5.36 -17.86
C LEU A 180 15.45 6.56 -17.32
N SER A 181 16.28 6.34 -16.29
CA SER A 181 17.12 7.39 -15.71
C SER A 181 18.15 7.93 -16.70
N GLU A 182 18.72 7.07 -17.55
CA GLU A 182 19.64 7.46 -18.62
C GLU A 182 18.96 8.32 -19.68
N VAL A 183 17.73 7.96 -20.08
CA VAL A 183 16.94 8.77 -21.04
C VAL A 183 16.60 10.14 -20.49
N THR A 184 16.29 10.24 -19.19
CA THR A 184 15.98 11.52 -18.54
C THR A 184 17.21 12.33 -18.12
N LYS A 185 18.42 11.80 -18.32
CA LYS A 185 19.66 12.43 -17.88
C LYS A 185 19.87 13.76 -18.60
N GLY A 186 20.09 14.82 -17.84
CA GLY A 186 20.31 16.18 -18.37
C GLY A 186 19.03 16.99 -18.64
N TYR A 187 17.84 16.38 -18.57
CA TYR A 187 16.57 17.09 -18.78
C TYR A 187 16.01 17.71 -17.48
N GLY A 188 16.62 17.44 -16.32
CA GLY A 188 16.16 17.95 -15.03
C GLY A 188 14.81 17.38 -14.57
N ILE A 189 14.38 16.26 -15.15
CA ILE A 189 13.14 15.55 -14.80
C ILE A 189 13.33 14.88 -13.44
N LEU A 190 12.34 15.03 -12.56
CA LEU A 190 12.28 14.29 -11.31
C LEU A 190 11.78 12.87 -11.54
N ILE A 191 12.45 11.91 -10.92
CA ILE A 191 12.07 10.51 -11.01
C ILE A 191 11.58 10.03 -9.64
N HIS A 192 10.32 9.59 -9.60
CA HIS A 192 9.75 8.87 -8.48
C HIS A 192 9.66 7.38 -8.81
N VAL A 193 10.07 6.53 -7.88
CA VAL A 193 9.86 5.08 -7.99
C VAL A 193 8.68 4.69 -7.11
N ASP A 194 7.61 4.21 -7.75
CA ASP A 194 6.49 3.56 -7.11
C ASP A 194 6.73 2.07 -7.00
N ALA A 195 7.01 1.60 -5.79
CA ALA A 195 7.14 0.20 -5.49
C ALA A 195 6.08 -0.25 -4.48
N ALA A 196 4.87 0.31 -4.55
CA ALA A 196 3.81 0.13 -3.55
C ALA A 196 3.58 -1.34 -3.16
N TYR A 197 3.55 -2.27 -4.13
CA TYR A 197 3.40 -3.69 -3.85
C TYR A 197 4.73 -4.46 -3.91
N ALA A 198 5.45 -4.38 -5.04
CA ALA A 198 6.62 -5.22 -5.28
C ALA A 198 7.88 -4.77 -4.53
N GLY A 199 7.93 -3.54 -4.01
CA GLY A 199 9.10 -3.06 -3.26
C GLY A 199 9.38 -3.89 -2.01
N SER A 200 8.35 -4.48 -1.39
CA SER A 200 8.51 -5.43 -0.28
C SER A 200 9.39 -6.61 -0.65
N ALA A 201 9.29 -7.12 -1.89
CA ALA A 201 10.12 -8.25 -2.35
C ALA A 201 11.61 -7.89 -2.38
N CYS A 202 11.95 -6.61 -2.57
CA CYS A 202 13.33 -6.14 -2.71
C CYS A 202 14.15 -6.33 -1.43
N ILE A 203 13.54 -6.60 -0.26
CA ILE A 203 14.34 -7.00 0.91
C ILE A 203 15.11 -8.31 0.67
N GLY A 204 14.62 -9.15 -0.24
CA GLY A 204 15.28 -10.37 -0.69
C GLY A 204 16.36 -10.05 -1.73
N PRO A 205 17.61 -10.51 -1.55
CA PRO A 205 18.70 -10.20 -2.48
C PRO A 205 18.40 -10.66 -3.91
N GLU A 206 17.59 -11.70 -4.09
CA GLU A 206 17.18 -12.20 -5.41
C GLU A 206 16.26 -11.23 -6.20
N TYR A 207 15.62 -10.26 -5.53
CA TYR A 207 14.73 -9.27 -6.17
C TYR A 207 15.34 -7.86 -6.21
N GLN A 208 16.55 -7.67 -5.68
CA GLN A 208 17.26 -6.37 -5.69
C GLN A 208 17.46 -5.81 -7.10
N HIS A 209 17.52 -6.67 -8.12
CA HIS A 209 17.62 -6.25 -9.51
C HIS A 209 16.42 -5.39 -9.98
N PHE A 210 15.25 -5.46 -9.33
CA PHE A 210 14.12 -4.59 -9.64
C PHE A 210 14.39 -3.11 -9.32
N ILE A 211 15.31 -2.82 -8.40
CA ILE A 211 15.68 -1.45 -8.04
C ILE A 211 17.05 -1.04 -8.57
N ASP A 212 17.57 -1.73 -9.59
CA ASP A 212 18.84 -1.36 -10.22
C ASP A 212 18.73 0.02 -10.91
N GLY A 213 19.59 0.96 -10.51
CA GLY A 213 19.55 2.35 -10.95
C GLY A 213 18.88 3.31 -9.95
N ILE A 214 18.48 2.84 -8.77
CA ILE A 214 17.85 3.65 -7.71
C ILE A 214 18.75 4.84 -7.25
N GLU A 215 20.06 4.74 -7.44
CA GLU A 215 21.01 5.83 -7.21
C GLU A 215 20.76 7.06 -8.12
N ASN A 216 19.97 6.92 -9.19
CA ASN A 216 19.67 8.00 -10.14
C ASN A 216 18.28 8.64 -9.94
N VAL A 217 17.45 8.16 -9.00
CA VAL A 217 16.08 8.68 -8.80
C VAL A 217 15.97 9.67 -7.63
N ASN A 218 14.87 10.43 -7.51
CA ASN A 218 14.71 11.46 -6.47
C ASN A 218 13.95 10.96 -5.23
N SER A 219 13.00 10.05 -5.43
CA SER A 219 12.14 9.53 -4.38
C SER A 219 11.73 8.09 -4.63
N PHE A 220 11.43 7.34 -3.57
CA PHE A 220 11.02 5.94 -3.60
C PHE A 220 9.86 5.72 -2.64
N SER A 221 8.84 4.96 -3.02
CA SER A 221 7.70 4.64 -2.16
C SER A 221 7.43 3.14 -2.08
N LEU A 222 6.91 2.71 -0.92
CA LEU A 222 6.50 1.34 -0.62
C LEU A 222 5.30 1.33 0.31
N ASN A 223 4.30 0.48 0.07
CA ASN A 223 3.19 0.29 1.00
C ASN A 223 3.40 -0.96 1.85
N ALA A 224 3.90 -0.76 3.07
CA ALA A 224 4.14 -1.84 4.01
C ALA A 224 2.86 -2.60 4.39
N TYR A 225 1.69 -1.94 4.29
CA TYR A 225 0.42 -2.62 4.54
C TYR A 225 -0.01 -3.60 3.44
N LYS A 226 0.55 -3.50 2.22
CA LYS A 226 0.22 -4.43 1.14
C LYS A 226 0.88 -5.77 1.39
N TRP A 227 2.21 -5.82 1.21
CA TRP A 227 2.97 -7.08 1.21
C TRP A 227 4.14 -7.07 2.19
N PHE A 228 4.00 -6.33 3.30
CA PHE A 228 5.00 -6.22 4.36
C PHE A 228 4.43 -6.40 5.77
N PHE A 229 3.37 -7.20 5.88
CA PHE A 229 2.90 -7.79 7.14
C PHE A 229 2.48 -6.77 8.22
N THR A 230 2.13 -5.56 7.81
CA THR A 230 1.77 -4.43 8.67
C THR A 230 0.31 -4.06 8.42
N THR A 231 -0.44 -3.68 9.46
CA THR A 231 -1.85 -3.27 9.29
C THR A 231 -1.96 -1.91 8.62
N LEU A 232 -3.02 -1.72 7.81
CA LEU A 232 -3.43 -0.43 7.27
C LEU A 232 -3.57 0.61 8.40
N ASP A 233 -3.14 1.87 8.23
CA ASP A 233 -2.36 2.50 7.16
C ASP A 233 -0.83 2.41 7.38
N CYS A 234 -0.03 2.12 6.35
CA CYS A 234 1.44 2.14 6.49
C CYS A 234 2.13 2.30 5.13
N CYS A 235 2.33 3.55 4.70
CA CYS A 235 2.88 3.89 3.39
C CYS A 235 4.19 4.64 3.57
N CYS A 236 5.31 4.07 3.15
CA CYS A 236 6.64 4.61 3.35
C CYS A 236 7.08 5.40 2.11
N LEU A 237 7.61 6.61 2.32
CA LEU A 237 8.20 7.46 1.30
C LEU A 237 9.62 7.81 1.74
N TRP A 238 10.59 7.67 0.84
CA TRP A 238 11.95 8.18 0.99
C TRP A 238 12.23 9.23 -0.08
N VAL A 239 12.96 10.27 0.29
CA VAL A 239 13.39 11.35 -0.62
C VAL A 239 14.89 11.58 -0.46
N LYS A 240 15.59 11.88 -1.56
CA LYS A 240 17.02 12.21 -1.50
C LYS A 240 17.30 13.64 -1.03
N ASP A 241 16.39 14.56 -1.32
CA ASP A 241 16.47 15.96 -0.93
C ASP A 241 15.20 16.36 -0.16
N PRO A 242 15.20 16.20 1.17
CA PRO A 242 14.10 16.65 2.02
C PRO A 242 13.87 18.16 1.99
N GLY A 243 14.88 18.94 1.61
CA GLY A 243 14.81 20.40 1.59
C GLY A 243 13.74 20.89 0.62
N THR A 244 13.60 20.25 -0.53
CA THR A 244 12.57 20.62 -1.50
C THR A 244 11.17 20.23 -1.01
N LEU A 245 11.02 19.07 -0.37
CA LEU A 245 9.74 18.59 0.16
C LEU A 245 9.23 19.53 1.26
N THR A 246 10.09 19.78 2.24
CA THR A 246 9.78 20.66 3.37
C THR A 246 9.54 22.08 2.90
N LYS A 247 10.32 22.62 1.96
CA LYS A 247 10.04 23.96 1.40
C LYS A 247 8.64 24.07 0.77
N SER A 248 8.16 23.02 0.12
CA SER A 248 6.84 23.00 -0.53
C SER A 248 5.67 22.82 0.44
N LEU A 249 5.88 22.07 1.54
CA LEU A 249 4.82 21.70 2.49
C LEU A 249 4.86 22.48 3.81
N SER A 250 5.99 23.09 4.15
CA SER A 250 6.18 23.77 5.42
C SER A 250 5.23 24.94 5.57
N THR A 251 4.55 24.95 6.71
CA THR A 251 3.81 26.12 7.19
C THR A 251 4.43 26.60 8.49
N ARG A 252 4.68 27.91 8.58
CA ARG A 252 5.16 28.56 9.80
C ARG A 252 3.99 29.25 10.49
N VAL A 253 3.57 28.67 11.61
CA VAL A 253 2.57 29.24 12.51
C VAL A 253 3.24 29.41 13.87
N GLU A 254 3.11 30.59 14.48
CA GLU A 254 3.80 30.93 15.73
C GLU A 254 3.49 29.94 16.87
N LEU A 255 2.29 29.36 16.89
CA LEU A 255 1.89 28.36 17.89
C LEU A 255 2.67 27.04 17.81
N LEU A 256 3.29 26.74 16.67
CA LEU A 256 3.98 25.47 16.42
C LEU A 256 5.51 25.59 16.46
N THR A 257 6.03 26.79 16.73
CA THR A 257 7.47 27.03 16.81
C THR A 257 8.05 26.43 18.09
N ASN A 258 9.30 25.99 18.00
CA ASN A 258 10.07 25.54 19.15
C ASN A 258 11.57 25.61 18.83
N ASN A 259 12.39 25.70 19.89
CA ASN A 259 13.83 25.90 19.75
C ASN A 259 14.53 24.79 18.95
N ALA A 260 14.11 23.52 19.09
CA ALA A 260 14.76 22.40 18.41
C ALA A 260 14.55 22.48 16.88
N SER A 261 13.34 22.86 16.46
CA SER A 261 12.99 23.11 15.06
C SER A 261 13.71 24.32 14.48
N ASP A 262 13.78 25.43 15.24
CA ASP A 262 14.46 26.66 14.81
C ASP A 262 15.98 26.46 14.62
N LEU A 263 16.57 25.60 15.46
CA LEU A 263 17.97 25.17 15.34
C LEU A 263 18.19 24.10 14.26
N LYS A 264 17.13 23.64 13.57
CA LYS A 264 17.15 22.58 12.55
C LYS A 264 17.82 21.29 13.02
N GLN A 265 17.66 20.95 14.30
CA GLN A 265 18.24 19.75 14.90
C GLN A 265 17.33 18.52 14.78
N VAL A 266 16.07 18.73 14.40
CA VAL A 266 15.01 17.74 14.45
C VAL A 266 14.18 17.77 13.17
N VAL A 267 13.54 16.65 12.87
CA VAL A 267 12.61 16.52 11.74
C VAL A 267 11.21 16.85 12.23
N ASP A 268 10.55 17.83 11.63
CA ASP A 268 9.13 18.06 11.90
C ASP A 268 8.28 17.40 10.82
N TYR A 269 7.68 16.25 11.12
CA TYR A 269 6.94 15.47 10.13
C TYR A 269 5.70 16.18 9.57
N LYS A 270 5.17 17.23 10.22
CA LYS A 270 4.16 18.12 9.61
C LYS A 270 4.62 18.72 8.28
N ASP A 271 5.93 18.88 8.09
CA ASP A 271 6.52 19.47 6.88
C ASP A 271 6.86 18.40 5.82
N TRP A 272 6.55 17.12 6.10
CA TRP A 272 6.80 15.97 5.22
C TRP A 272 5.51 15.34 4.68
N GLN A 273 4.36 15.94 5.01
CA GLN A 273 3.05 15.44 4.64
C GLN A 273 2.06 16.61 4.52
N ILE A 274 0.89 16.36 3.92
CA ILE A 274 -0.14 17.38 3.71
C ILE A 274 -0.86 17.73 5.02
N THR A 275 -1.07 16.75 5.90
CA THR A 275 -1.82 16.92 7.15
C THR A 275 -0.94 17.44 8.28
N LEU A 276 -1.45 18.32 9.13
CA LEU A 276 -0.73 18.73 10.34
C LEU A 276 -0.50 17.53 11.27
N ASN A 277 -1.58 16.86 11.66
CA ASN A 277 -1.54 15.77 12.63
C ASN A 277 -1.00 14.48 12.02
N LYS A 278 -0.36 13.67 12.87
CA LYS A 278 0.18 12.36 12.53
C LYS A 278 -0.01 11.40 13.70
N ARG A 279 -0.42 10.17 13.38
CA ARG A 279 -0.52 9.04 14.34
C ARG A 279 0.82 8.34 14.50
N PHE A 280 1.00 7.58 15.58
CA PHE A 280 2.22 6.80 15.86
C PHE A 280 2.37 5.54 14.98
N ARG A 281 2.40 5.73 13.66
CA ARG A 281 2.42 4.64 12.65
C ARG A 281 3.69 3.79 12.70
N SER A 282 4.81 4.35 13.15
CA SER A 282 6.06 3.59 13.29
C SER A 282 5.99 2.49 14.35
N MET A 283 5.08 2.58 15.34
CA MET A 283 4.92 1.58 16.40
C MET A 283 4.65 0.17 15.83
N LYS A 284 3.68 0.05 14.92
CA LYS A 284 3.33 -1.25 14.32
C LYS A 284 4.43 -1.81 13.44
N LEU A 285 5.07 -0.97 12.62
CA LEU A 285 6.15 -1.40 11.74
C LEU A 285 7.39 -1.82 12.54
N TRP A 286 7.74 -1.05 13.56
CA TRP A 286 8.82 -1.36 14.48
C TRP A 286 8.60 -2.70 15.22
N LEU A 287 7.39 -2.95 15.71
CA LEU A 287 7.04 -4.23 16.33
C LEU A 287 7.13 -5.40 15.36
N VAL A 288 6.68 -5.22 14.12
CA VAL A 288 6.82 -6.24 13.06
C VAL A 288 8.30 -6.60 12.86
N PHE A 289 9.20 -5.61 12.83
CA PHE A 289 10.65 -5.85 12.67
C PHE A 289 11.28 -6.52 13.87
N ARG A 290 10.84 -6.15 15.08
CA ARG A 290 11.39 -6.73 16.31
C ARG A 290 10.89 -8.14 16.58
N SER A 291 9.67 -8.44 16.16
CA SER A 291 9.05 -9.77 16.37
C SER A 291 9.42 -10.75 15.26
N ASN A 292 9.60 -10.24 14.03
CA ASN A 292 10.03 -11.04 12.89
C ASN A 292 11.45 -10.64 12.51
N VAL A 293 12.42 -11.49 12.81
CA VAL A 293 13.78 -11.33 12.27
C VAL A 293 13.69 -11.22 10.74
N VAL A 294 14.50 -10.37 10.11
CA VAL A 294 14.49 -10.12 8.65
C VAL A 294 14.46 -11.41 7.82
N CYS A 295 15.13 -12.47 8.29
CA CYS A 295 15.09 -13.79 7.67
C CYS A 295 13.67 -14.36 7.53
N ASN A 296 12.82 -14.20 8.55
CA ASN A 296 11.44 -14.67 8.51
C ASN A 296 10.61 -13.86 7.52
N LEU A 297 10.75 -12.53 7.49
CA LEU A 297 10.07 -11.67 6.52
C LEU A 297 10.42 -12.08 5.07
N ARG A 298 11.70 -12.31 4.79
CA ARG A 298 12.16 -12.85 3.49
C ARG A 298 11.55 -14.21 3.18
N ASN A 299 11.47 -15.11 4.16
CA ASN A 299 10.91 -16.43 3.97
C ASN A 299 9.41 -16.41 3.68
N PHE A 300 8.64 -15.52 4.32
CA PHE A 300 7.22 -15.32 3.99
C PHE A 300 7.02 -14.79 2.57
N LEU A 301 7.82 -13.81 2.15
CA LEU A 301 7.75 -13.33 0.76
C LEU A 301 8.08 -14.45 -0.24
N ARG A 302 9.12 -15.23 0.03
CA ARG A 302 9.48 -16.40 -0.79
C ARG A 302 8.41 -17.46 -0.83
N SER A 303 7.71 -17.72 0.29
CA SER A 303 6.62 -18.71 0.31
C SER A 303 5.45 -18.26 -0.55
N HIS A 304 5.09 -16.97 -0.50
CA HIS A 304 4.05 -16.38 -1.36
C HIS A 304 4.42 -16.47 -2.85
N VAL A 305 5.66 -16.14 -3.21
CA VAL A 305 6.15 -16.32 -4.59
C VAL A 305 6.12 -17.79 -5.01
N LYS A 306 6.50 -18.71 -4.11
CA LYS A 306 6.46 -20.15 -4.38
C LYS A 306 5.03 -20.63 -4.63
N MET A 307 4.05 -20.18 -3.84
CA MET A 307 2.64 -20.51 -4.05
C MET A 307 2.15 -20.01 -5.41
N ALA A 308 2.47 -18.78 -5.78
CA ALA A 308 2.14 -18.25 -7.12
C ALA A 308 2.80 -19.06 -8.25
N LYS A 309 4.05 -19.50 -8.06
CA LYS A 309 4.74 -20.39 -9.01
C LYS A 309 4.07 -21.76 -9.13
N ILE A 310 3.55 -22.31 -8.04
CA ILE A 310 2.78 -23.56 -8.06
C ILE A 310 1.45 -23.34 -8.79
N PHE A 311 0.74 -22.25 -8.51
CA PHE A 311 -0.51 -21.91 -9.20
C PHE A 311 -0.33 -21.70 -10.70
N GLN A 312 0.81 -21.14 -11.12
CA GLN A 312 1.16 -20.95 -12.54
C GLN A 312 1.14 -22.26 -13.35
N LEU A 313 1.24 -23.44 -12.69
CA LEU A 313 1.04 -24.73 -13.34
C LEU A 313 -0.37 -24.90 -13.95
N VAL A 314 -1.29 -23.96 -13.75
CA VAL A 314 -2.54 -23.84 -14.49
C VAL A 314 -2.32 -23.84 -16.02
N GLU A 315 -1.16 -23.37 -16.50
CA GLU A 315 -0.78 -23.42 -17.93
C GLU A 315 -0.59 -24.85 -18.48
N SER A 316 -0.40 -25.84 -17.60
CA SER A 316 -0.35 -27.25 -18.03
C SER A 316 -1.70 -27.79 -18.49
N ASN A 317 -2.78 -27.09 -18.17
CA ASN A 317 -4.12 -27.41 -18.63
C ASN A 317 -4.38 -26.71 -19.97
N ILE A 318 -4.82 -27.48 -20.97
CA ILE A 318 -5.14 -27.01 -22.33
C ILE A 318 -6.24 -25.94 -22.39
N ILE A 319 -6.93 -25.66 -21.28
CA ILE A 319 -8.01 -24.67 -21.17
C ILE A 319 -7.46 -23.27 -20.86
N TYR A 320 -6.32 -23.16 -20.19
CA TYR A 320 -5.82 -21.89 -19.67
C TYR A 320 -4.51 -21.48 -20.33
N GLU A 321 -4.32 -20.17 -20.48
CA GLU A 321 -3.03 -19.59 -20.83
C GLU A 321 -2.59 -18.55 -19.80
N VAL A 322 -1.30 -18.55 -19.48
CA VAL A 322 -0.67 -17.47 -18.71
C VAL A 322 -0.32 -16.35 -19.68
N VAL A 323 -0.92 -15.18 -19.47
CA VAL A 323 -0.88 -14.05 -20.42
C VAL A 323 0.47 -13.32 -20.38
N LEU A 324 1.12 -13.30 -19.21
CA LEU A 324 2.37 -12.57 -18.98
C LEU A 324 3.32 -13.34 -18.06
N PRO A 325 4.64 -13.14 -18.19
CA PRO A 325 5.60 -13.71 -17.25
C PRO A 325 5.33 -13.28 -15.81
N ARG A 326 5.35 -14.25 -14.89
CA ARG A 326 5.20 -14.01 -13.46
C ARG A 326 6.49 -13.45 -12.86
N ASN A 327 6.47 -12.19 -12.43
CA ASN A 327 7.61 -11.56 -11.74
C ASN A 327 7.65 -11.94 -10.25
N ILE A 328 6.50 -11.89 -9.56
CA ILE A 328 6.38 -12.08 -8.11
C ILE A 328 5.18 -12.97 -7.75
N ALA A 329 4.33 -12.61 -6.79
CA ALA A 329 3.23 -13.45 -6.31
C ALA A 329 1.88 -13.21 -7.00
N MET A 330 1.87 -12.65 -8.22
CA MET A 330 0.67 -12.47 -9.05
C MET A 330 0.82 -13.24 -10.36
N VAL A 331 -0.19 -14.03 -10.73
CA VAL A 331 -0.27 -14.76 -12.00
C VAL A 331 -1.43 -14.20 -12.82
N CYS A 332 -1.13 -13.70 -14.02
CA CYS A 332 -2.14 -13.25 -14.97
C CYS A 332 -2.43 -14.40 -15.94
N PHE A 333 -3.66 -14.92 -15.91
CA PHE A 333 -4.08 -16.02 -16.76
C PHE A 333 -5.49 -15.77 -17.30
N ARG A 334 -5.86 -16.47 -18.37
CA ARG A 334 -7.22 -16.46 -18.92
C ARG A 334 -7.57 -17.82 -19.54
N VAL A 335 -8.84 -18.02 -19.85
CA VAL A 335 -9.30 -19.17 -20.65
C VAL A 335 -8.95 -18.93 -22.12
N PHE A 336 -8.51 -19.97 -22.83
CA PHE A 336 -8.25 -19.89 -24.27
C PHE A 336 -9.52 -19.46 -25.02
N PRO A 337 -9.43 -18.50 -25.97
CA PRO A 337 -10.57 -18.08 -26.77
C PRO A 337 -11.25 -19.23 -27.50
N THR A 338 -10.48 -20.19 -28.03
CA THR A 338 -11.00 -21.35 -28.77
C THR A 338 -11.81 -22.31 -27.90
N THR A 339 -11.53 -22.35 -26.59
CA THR A 339 -12.31 -23.14 -25.62
C THR A 339 -13.64 -22.46 -25.33
N LEU A 340 -13.62 -21.13 -25.15
CA LEU A 340 -14.83 -20.32 -25.00
C LEU A 340 -15.74 -20.43 -26.22
N GLU A 341 -15.19 -20.36 -27.44
CA GLU A 341 -15.95 -20.52 -28.69
C GLU A 341 -16.63 -21.89 -28.81
N LYS A 342 -16.00 -22.97 -28.32
CA LYS A 342 -16.61 -24.32 -28.34
C LYS A 342 -17.77 -24.45 -27.36
N GLU A 343 -17.68 -23.86 -26.18
CA GLU A 343 -18.79 -23.83 -25.22
C GLU A 343 -19.95 -22.95 -25.72
N LEU A 344 -19.64 -21.81 -26.34
CA LEU A 344 -20.62 -20.90 -26.94
C LEU A 344 -21.30 -21.47 -28.19
N ASN A 345 -20.60 -22.27 -29.00
CA ASN A 345 -21.25 -22.96 -30.13
C ASN A 345 -22.15 -24.12 -29.68
N GLY A 346 -21.98 -24.63 -28.45
CA GLY A 346 -22.90 -25.58 -27.82
C GLY A 346 -24.12 -24.92 -27.17
N CYS A 347 -24.01 -23.63 -26.82
CA CYS A 347 -25.07 -22.82 -26.21
C CYS A 347 -25.31 -21.60 -27.10
N ASN A 348 -26.26 -21.64 -28.05
CA ASN A 348 -26.65 -20.55 -28.98
C ASN A 348 -26.57 -19.12 -28.35
N ILE A 349 -25.39 -18.54 -28.31
CA ILE A 349 -25.12 -17.23 -27.71
C ILE A 349 -24.25 -16.48 -28.71
N GLU A 350 -24.83 -15.45 -29.34
CA GLU A 350 -24.16 -14.65 -30.36
C GLU A 350 -22.90 -13.95 -29.81
N SER A 351 -21.83 -14.02 -30.61
CA SER A 351 -20.45 -13.65 -30.31
C SER A 351 -20.17 -12.15 -30.12
N GLY A 352 -21.20 -11.31 -30.03
CA GLY A 352 -21.06 -9.85 -30.08
C GLY A 352 -20.92 -9.12 -28.75
N ASN A 353 -21.00 -9.80 -27.60
CA ASN A 353 -21.12 -9.08 -26.30
C ASN A 353 -20.59 -9.84 -25.07
N ILE A 354 -19.46 -10.56 -25.20
CA ILE A 354 -19.03 -11.56 -24.20
C ILE A 354 -18.11 -10.99 -23.11
N GLU A 355 -17.21 -10.04 -23.42
CA GLU A 355 -16.44 -9.36 -22.36
C GLU A 355 -17.35 -8.54 -21.45
N ALA A 356 -18.44 -8.00 -21.99
CA ALA A 356 -19.49 -7.37 -21.22
C ALA A 356 -20.29 -8.41 -20.42
N LYS A 357 -20.77 -9.53 -20.99
CA LYS A 357 -21.70 -10.44 -20.28
C LYS A 357 -21.12 -11.33 -19.19
N LEU A 358 -19.83 -11.71 -19.24
CA LEU A 358 -19.20 -12.45 -18.14
C LEU A 358 -18.82 -11.54 -16.96
N ILE A 359 -18.69 -10.24 -17.21
CA ILE A 359 -18.53 -9.21 -16.18
C ILE A 359 -19.93 -8.73 -15.71
N ASP A 360 -20.87 -8.51 -16.62
CA ASP A 360 -22.23 -8.02 -16.37
C ASP A 360 -23.13 -9.06 -15.69
N GLN A 361 -22.85 -10.37 -15.72
CA GLN A 361 -23.64 -11.29 -14.88
C GLN A 361 -23.33 -11.15 -13.37
N GLU A 362 -22.22 -10.50 -12.99
CA GLU A 362 -21.97 -10.05 -11.62
C GLU A 362 -22.32 -8.58 -11.39
N TYR A 363 -22.40 -7.74 -12.45
CA TYR A 363 -22.70 -6.30 -12.34
C TYR A 363 -24.12 -5.86 -12.76
N ALA A 364 -24.93 -6.69 -13.42
CA ALA A 364 -26.25 -6.32 -13.97
C ALA A 364 -27.42 -6.44 -12.97
N ASN A 365 -27.17 -6.84 -11.72
CA ASN A 365 -28.18 -6.74 -10.66
C ASN A 365 -28.13 -5.40 -9.90
N ASP A 366 -27.22 -4.49 -10.23
CA ASP A 366 -27.00 -3.25 -9.44
C ASP A 366 -27.55 -1.97 -10.08
N PHE A 367 -28.19 -2.00 -11.27
CA PHE A 367 -28.93 -0.86 -11.82
C PHE A 367 -30.15 -1.27 -12.65
N ASN A 368 -31.24 -1.65 -11.98
CA ASN A 368 -32.63 -1.43 -12.42
C ASN A 368 -33.56 -1.30 -11.21
#